data_AF-A0AA40DGZ9-F1
#
_entry.id   AF-A0AA40DGZ9-F1
#
_cell.length_a   1.000
_cell.length_b   1.000
_cell.length_c   1.000
_cell.angle_alpha   90.00
_cell.angle_beta   90.00
_cell.angle_gamma   90.00
#
_symmetry.space_group_name_H-M   'P 1'
#
loop_
_entity.id
_entity.type
_entity.pdbx_description
1 polymer ?
#
loop_
_entity_poly.entity_id
_entity_poly.type
_entity_poly.pdbx_seq_one_letter_code
_entity_poly.pdbx_strand_id
1 'polypeptide(L)'
;MHGPWHPILHNSPRPKKEGGWGDSRPLYAPIIPNDYSWYRPLDVLKKEIRIMFLEPEPLGSPKPVVAHVFNASLFADNIPRLYGCLSYCWGNPEVTKPVEINYTEKSKETPNGLVTYRTNFNVTTNLEAALRVLRATLSRPVLWADAICIDQSDLGEKASQVPLMAEIYNQAVQTIIWLGEAD
;
A
#
# COMPACT_ATOMS: atom_id res chain seq x y z
N MET A 1 -16.60 28.69 25.57
CA MET A 1 -16.04 29.17 24.29
C MET A 1 -14.90 28.26 23.88
N HIS A 2 -15.15 27.22 23.10
CA HIS A 2 -14.12 26.51 22.33
C HIS A 2 -14.84 25.92 21.11
N GLY A 3 -14.53 26.46 19.93
CA GLY A 3 -15.14 26.05 18.66
C GLY A 3 -14.63 24.68 18.21
N PRO A 4 -15.35 23.99 17.31
CA PRO A 4 -14.96 22.68 16.80
C PRO A 4 -13.78 22.82 15.83
N TRP A 5 -12.79 21.94 16.00
CA TRP A 5 -11.64 21.80 15.11
C TRP A 5 -12.09 21.24 13.75
N HIS A 6 -11.89 22.03 12.68
CA HIS A 6 -12.00 21.57 11.30
C HIS A 6 -10.60 21.19 10.77
N PRO A 7 -10.42 20.03 10.10
CA PRO A 7 -9.20 19.76 9.37
C PRO A 7 -9.12 20.69 8.16
N ILE A 8 -7.99 21.40 8.01
CA ILE A 8 -7.73 22.26 6.85
C ILE A 8 -7.42 21.36 5.65
N LEU A 9 -8.39 21.20 4.76
CA LEU A 9 -8.21 20.63 3.42
C LEU A 9 -7.50 21.68 2.55
N HIS A 10 -6.18 21.60 2.42
CA HIS A 10 -5.47 22.38 1.42
C HIS A 10 -5.67 21.75 0.04
N ASN A 11 -6.67 22.23 -0.69
CA ASN A 11 -6.83 21.95 -2.11
C ASN A 11 -5.87 22.86 -2.89
N SER A 12 -4.59 22.47 -2.95
CA SER A 12 -3.58 23.23 -3.68
C SER A 12 -3.63 22.88 -5.18
N PRO A 13 -3.62 23.89 -6.08
CA PRO A 13 -3.64 23.65 -7.52
C PRO A 13 -2.33 23.01 -8.01
N ARG A 14 -2.46 22.14 -9.03
CA ARG A 14 -1.36 21.41 -9.67
C ARG A 14 -0.18 22.32 -10.03
N PRO A 15 1.07 21.98 -9.69
CA PRO A 15 2.22 22.66 -10.26
C PRO A 15 2.34 22.31 -11.75
N LYS A 16 2.57 23.34 -12.56
CA LYS A 16 2.84 23.23 -13.99
C LYS A 16 4.16 22.46 -14.21
N LYS A 17 4.16 21.60 -15.23
CA LYS A 17 5.30 20.80 -15.69
C LYS A 17 6.47 21.71 -16.10
N GLU A 18 7.52 21.79 -15.28
CA GLU A 18 8.90 22.04 -15.73
C GLU A 18 9.86 21.37 -14.72
N GLY A 19 10.74 20.50 -15.21
CA GLY A 19 11.73 19.78 -14.39
C GLY A 19 11.75 18.29 -14.69
N GLY A 20 12.73 17.85 -15.48
CA GLY A 20 12.96 16.44 -15.79
C GLY A 20 13.13 15.62 -14.51
N TRP A 21 12.51 14.44 -14.49
CA TRP A 21 12.73 13.43 -13.47
C TRP A 21 14.18 12.96 -13.61
N GLY A 22 15.07 13.56 -12.82
CA GLY A 22 16.46 13.14 -12.68
C GLY A 22 16.50 11.78 -12.01
N ASP A 23 16.85 10.80 -12.81
CA ASP A 23 17.05 9.38 -12.52
C ASP A 23 18.05 9.19 -11.36
N SER A 24 17.56 8.71 -10.22
CA SER A 24 18.40 8.18 -9.10
C SER A 24 17.60 7.49 -7.99
N ARG A 25 16.26 7.37 -8.11
CA ARG A 25 15.53 6.40 -7.28
C ARG A 25 15.82 5.02 -7.87
N PRO A 26 16.31 4.03 -7.10
CA PRO A 26 16.26 2.67 -7.59
C PRO A 26 14.80 2.38 -7.96
N LEU A 27 14.54 2.04 -9.22
CA LEU A 27 13.21 1.65 -9.71
C LEU A 27 12.67 0.42 -8.98
N TYR A 28 13.52 -0.21 -8.16
CA TYR A 28 13.22 -1.36 -7.36
C TYR A 28 13.38 -1.04 -5.88
N ALA A 29 12.34 -1.40 -5.16
CA ALA A 29 12.42 -1.94 -3.81
C ALA A 29 13.76 -2.60 -3.49
N PRO A 30 14.46 -2.22 -2.40
CA PRO A 30 15.35 -3.17 -1.76
C PRO A 30 14.61 -4.47 -1.45
N ILE A 31 15.29 -5.59 -1.69
CA ILE A 31 14.73 -6.92 -1.47
C ILE A 31 14.75 -7.21 0.03
N ILE A 32 13.58 -7.17 0.65
CA ILE A 32 13.36 -7.70 2.00
C ILE A 32 12.79 -9.11 1.84
N PRO A 33 13.42 -10.15 2.41
CA PRO A 33 12.96 -11.51 2.28
C PRO A 33 11.64 -11.68 3.04
N ASN A 34 10.55 -11.83 2.30
CA ASN A 34 9.21 -12.15 2.78
C ASN A 34 8.69 -13.40 2.07
N ASP A 35 7.80 -14.14 2.72
CA ASP A 35 7.13 -15.29 2.12
C ASP A 35 5.88 -14.84 1.33
N TYR A 36 6.05 -14.71 0.02
CA TYR A 36 4.99 -14.35 -0.92
C TYR A 36 4.22 -15.56 -1.48
N SER A 37 4.52 -16.80 -1.06
CA SER A 37 3.92 -18.01 -1.64
C SER A 37 2.38 -18.08 -1.54
N TRP A 38 1.80 -17.30 -0.64
CA TRP A 38 0.36 -17.16 -0.43
C TRP A 38 -0.31 -16.20 -1.41
N TYR A 39 0.46 -15.33 -2.06
CA TYR A 39 -0.07 -14.42 -3.06
C TYR A 39 -0.40 -15.18 -4.34
N ARG A 40 -1.65 -15.08 -4.79
CA ARG A 40 -1.99 -15.47 -6.16
C ARG A 40 -1.28 -14.52 -7.13
N PRO A 41 -0.68 -15.04 -8.23
CA PRO A 41 -0.14 -14.20 -9.30
C PRO A 41 -1.18 -13.19 -9.81
N LEU A 42 -0.72 -11.96 -10.07
CA LEU A 42 -1.55 -10.92 -10.66
C LEU A 42 -1.87 -11.23 -12.12
N ASP A 43 -3.14 -11.06 -12.51
CA ASP A 43 -3.55 -11.16 -13.90
C ASP A 43 -3.14 -9.90 -14.68
N VAL A 44 -2.07 -10.03 -15.46
CA VAL A 44 -1.49 -8.94 -16.26
C VAL A 44 -2.48 -8.40 -17.30
N LEU A 45 -3.30 -9.27 -17.91
CA LEU A 45 -4.27 -8.86 -18.94
C LEU A 45 -5.39 -8.02 -18.35
N LYS A 46 -5.81 -8.33 -17.12
CA LYS A 46 -6.79 -7.54 -16.37
C LYS A 46 -6.17 -6.34 -15.64
N LYS A 47 -4.85 -6.15 -15.76
CA LYS A 47 -4.07 -5.16 -15.01
C LYS A 47 -4.43 -5.22 -13.52
N GLU A 48 -4.39 -6.43 -12.97
CA GLU A 48 -4.61 -6.61 -11.53
C GLU A 48 -3.47 -5.98 -10.74
N ILE A 49 -3.85 -5.42 -9.59
CA ILE A 49 -2.99 -4.91 -8.54
C ILE A 49 -3.44 -5.53 -7.22
N ARG A 50 -2.59 -5.48 -6.18
CA ARG A 50 -3.06 -5.69 -4.81
C ARG A 50 -3.29 -4.35 -4.16
N ILE A 51 -4.32 -4.26 -3.31
CA ILE A 51 -4.54 -3.13 -2.40
C ILE A 51 -4.78 -3.69 -1.00
N MET A 52 -4.55 -2.86 0.01
CA MET A 52 -4.62 -3.28 1.40
C MET A 52 -5.55 -2.39 2.21
N PHE A 53 -6.38 -3.01 3.05
CA PHE A 53 -7.10 -2.35 4.12
C PHE A 53 -6.28 -2.44 5.40
N LEU A 54 -6.00 -1.32 6.07
CA LEU A 54 -5.34 -1.35 7.39
C LEU A 54 -6.37 -1.45 8.51
N GLU A 55 -6.15 -2.40 9.42
CA GLU A 55 -6.94 -2.45 10.64
C GLU A 55 -6.73 -1.18 11.47
N PRO A 56 -7.82 -0.57 11.99
CA PRO A 56 -7.71 0.61 12.84
C PRO A 56 -6.92 0.26 14.11
N GLU A 57 -6.26 1.27 14.68
CA GLU A 57 -5.58 1.08 15.96
C GLU A 57 -6.57 0.65 17.06
N PRO A 58 -6.39 -0.52 17.69
CA PRO A 58 -7.26 -0.94 18.79
C PRO A 58 -7.08 -0.02 20.00
N LEU A 59 -8.16 0.22 20.75
CA LEU A 59 -8.09 0.97 22.00
C LEU A 59 -7.16 0.27 23.01
N GLY A 60 -6.26 1.03 23.62
CA GLY A 60 -5.35 0.54 24.66
C GLY A 60 -3.90 0.48 24.21
N SER A 61 -3.28 -0.70 24.31
CA SER A 61 -1.84 -0.86 24.04
C SER A 61 -1.50 -0.90 22.55
N PRO A 62 -0.31 -0.42 22.14
CA PRO A 62 0.15 -0.53 20.76
C PRO A 62 0.14 -1.99 20.30
N LYS A 63 -0.68 -2.28 19.28
CA LYS A 63 -0.71 -3.59 18.61
C LYS A 63 0.14 -3.58 17.35
N PRO A 64 0.60 -4.76 16.87
CA PRO A 64 1.18 -4.90 15.53
C PRO A 64 0.27 -4.29 14.46
N VAL A 65 0.86 -3.81 13.38
CA VAL A 65 0.10 -3.39 12.20
C VAL A 65 -0.45 -4.65 11.52
N VAL A 66 -1.72 -4.62 11.18
CA VAL A 66 -2.41 -5.70 10.45
C VAL A 66 -2.99 -5.12 9.18
N ALA A 67 -2.64 -5.71 8.04
CA ALA A 67 -3.10 -5.31 6.72
C ALA A 67 -3.85 -6.47 6.05
N HIS A 68 -5.06 -6.20 5.56
CA HIS A 68 -5.86 -7.13 4.78
C HIS A 68 -5.66 -6.86 3.30
N VAL A 69 -5.01 -7.78 2.59
CA VAL A 69 -4.57 -7.61 1.20
C VAL A 69 -5.50 -8.39 0.27
N PHE A 70 -5.87 -7.76 -0.84
CA PHE A 70 -6.76 -8.37 -1.85
C PHE A 70 -6.37 -7.92 -3.25
N ASN A 71 -6.58 -8.81 -4.23
CA ASN A 71 -6.39 -8.49 -5.65
C ASN A 71 -7.58 -7.67 -6.17
N ALA A 72 -7.29 -6.68 -6.98
CA ALA A 72 -8.25 -5.78 -7.60
C ALA A 72 -7.82 -5.50 -9.05
N SER A 73 -8.76 -5.36 -9.98
CA SER A 73 -8.43 -4.83 -11.32
C SER A 73 -8.37 -3.31 -11.26
N LEU A 74 -7.28 -2.74 -11.76
CA LEU A 74 -7.05 -1.29 -11.75
C LEU A 74 -8.15 -0.50 -12.48
N PHE A 75 -8.82 -1.11 -13.45
CA PHE A 75 -9.84 -0.48 -14.29
C PHE A 75 -11.26 -0.98 -14.04
N ALA A 76 -11.49 -1.81 -13.03
CA ALA A 76 -12.85 -2.19 -12.66
C ALA A 76 -13.60 -0.97 -12.11
N ASP A 77 -14.84 -0.72 -12.52
CA ASP A 77 -15.60 0.51 -12.22
C ASP A 77 -15.65 0.93 -10.74
N ASN A 78 -15.46 -0.02 -9.82
CA ASN A 78 -15.56 0.19 -8.39
C ASN A 78 -14.21 0.40 -7.67
N ILE A 79 -13.06 0.18 -8.32
CA ILE A 79 -11.73 0.28 -7.68
C ILE A 79 -11.08 1.67 -7.77
N PRO A 80 -11.15 2.42 -8.89
CA PRO A 80 -10.56 3.76 -9.07
C PRO A 80 -11.04 4.86 -8.10
N ARG A 81 -11.84 4.52 -7.09
CA ARG A 81 -12.37 5.45 -6.09
C ARG A 81 -12.25 4.96 -4.64
N LEU A 82 -11.56 3.85 -4.41
CA LEU A 82 -11.53 3.23 -3.07
C LEU A 82 -10.17 3.23 -2.39
N TYR A 83 -9.05 3.48 -3.08
CA TYR A 83 -7.72 3.42 -2.47
C TYR A 83 -6.91 4.72 -2.62
N GLY A 84 -6.02 4.96 -1.65
CA GLY A 84 -4.96 5.96 -1.76
C GLY A 84 -3.61 5.31 -2.06
N CYS A 85 -2.70 6.01 -2.74
CA CYS A 85 -1.32 5.56 -2.90
C CYS A 85 -0.44 6.13 -1.78
N LEU A 86 0.35 5.29 -1.13
CA LEU A 86 1.35 5.72 -0.17
C LEU A 86 2.68 5.99 -0.89
N SER A 87 3.14 7.23 -0.84
CA SER A 87 4.45 7.65 -1.31
C SER A 87 5.37 7.90 -0.11
N TYR A 88 6.45 7.14 -0.03
CA TYR A 88 7.37 7.14 1.11
C TYR A 88 8.79 6.81 0.64
N CYS A 89 9.80 7.23 1.42
CA CYS A 89 11.17 6.77 1.21
C CYS A 89 11.33 5.35 1.78
N TRP A 90 12.01 4.46 1.05
CA TRP A 90 12.12 3.07 1.49
C TRP A 90 12.90 2.92 2.80
N GLY A 91 13.94 3.72 3.04
CA GLY A 91 14.78 3.60 4.24
C GLY A 91 15.79 2.46 4.15
N ASN A 92 16.39 2.08 5.28
CA ASN A 92 17.37 0.99 5.34
C ASN A 92 16.67 -0.38 5.32
N PRO A 93 16.89 -1.25 4.32
CA PRO A 93 16.26 -2.56 4.24
C PRO A 93 16.77 -3.59 5.25
N GLU A 94 17.90 -3.32 5.92
CA GLU A 94 18.40 -4.15 7.02
C GLU A 94 17.70 -3.85 8.35
N VAL A 95 16.95 -2.74 8.43
CA VAL A 95 16.25 -2.30 9.63
C VAL A 95 14.75 -2.36 9.40
N THR A 96 14.17 -3.52 9.72
CA THR A 96 12.77 -3.84 9.46
C THR A 96 11.94 -3.98 10.73
N LYS A 97 10.62 -3.91 10.56
CA LYS A 97 9.63 -4.25 11.58
C LYS A 97 8.55 -5.17 10.99
N PRO A 98 7.94 -6.04 11.81
CA PRO A 98 6.93 -6.97 11.35
C PRO A 98 5.58 -6.28 11.13
N VAL A 99 4.86 -6.73 10.10
CA VAL A 99 3.46 -6.40 9.80
C VAL A 99 2.73 -7.71 9.51
N GLU A 100 1.56 -7.91 10.12
CA GLU A 100 0.70 -9.05 9.82
C GLU A 100 -0.03 -8.80 8.50
N ILE A 101 0.03 -9.77 7.60
CA ILE A 101 -0.63 -9.75 6.30
C ILE A 101 -1.71 -10.82 6.26
N ASN A 102 -2.96 -10.38 6.09
CA ASN A 102 -4.13 -11.21 5.88
C ASN A 102 -4.53 -11.14 4.40
N TYR A 103 -3.99 -12.05 3.58
CA TYR A 103 -4.27 -12.10 2.15
C TYR A 103 -5.56 -12.89 1.88
N THR A 104 -6.52 -12.28 1.19
CA THR A 104 -7.83 -12.90 0.92
C THR A 104 -8.09 -12.99 -0.58
N GLU A 105 -8.53 -14.17 -1.03
CA GLU A 105 -8.94 -14.40 -2.41
C GLU A 105 -10.19 -15.28 -2.52
N LYS A 106 -10.72 -15.42 -3.75
CA LYS A 106 -11.86 -16.29 -4.03
C LYS A 106 -11.44 -17.75 -3.90
N SER A 107 -12.26 -18.53 -3.19
CA SER A 107 -12.12 -19.98 -3.09
C SER A 107 -12.28 -20.63 -4.47
N LYS A 108 -11.43 -21.61 -4.76
CA LYS A 108 -11.56 -22.47 -5.95
C LYS A 108 -12.57 -23.61 -5.74
N GLU A 109 -12.86 -23.94 -4.47
CA GLU A 109 -13.65 -25.11 -4.09
C GLU A 109 -15.13 -24.76 -3.86
N THR A 110 -15.39 -23.54 -3.40
CA THR A 110 -16.72 -23.09 -3.01
C THR A 110 -17.15 -21.89 -3.85
N PRO A 111 -18.26 -21.98 -4.62
CA PRO A 111 -18.81 -20.83 -5.31
C PRO A 111 -19.09 -19.70 -4.32
N ASN A 112 -18.55 -18.51 -4.60
CA ASN A 112 -18.59 -17.32 -3.72
C ASN A 112 -17.88 -17.45 -2.36
N GLY A 113 -17.15 -18.54 -2.12
CA GLY A 113 -16.32 -18.66 -0.92
C GLY A 113 -15.11 -17.73 -0.99
N LEU A 114 -14.63 -17.33 0.18
CA LEU A 114 -13.38 -16.60 0.36
C LEU A 114 -12.43 -17.45 1.20
N VAL A 115 -11.15 -17.43 0.86
CA VAL A 115 -10.07 -18.01 1.65
C VAL A 115 -9.12 -16.90 2.07
N THR A 116 -8.75 -16.90 3.34
CA THR A 116 -7.78 -15.96 3.90
C THR A 116 -6.55 -16.71 4.40
N TYR A 117 -5.39 -16.30 3.93
CA TYR A 117 -4.08 -16.76 4.36
C TYR A 117 -3.45 -15.69 5.25
N ARG A 118 -2.77 -16.12 6.32
CA ARG A 118 -2.10 -15.22 7.27
C ARG A 118 -0.61 -15.45 7.23
N THR A 119 0.15 -14.38 7.10
CA THR A 119 1.62 -14.40 7.12
C THR A 119 2.14 -13.13 7.77
N ASN A 120 3.44 -13.09 8.08
CA ASN A 120 4.12 -11.91 8.57
C ASN A 120 5.10 -11.42 7.52
N PHE A 121 5.00 -10.15 7.17
CA PHE A 121 6.01 -9.47 6.36
C PHE A 121 6.90 -8.64 7.26
N ASN A 122 8.18 -8.59 6.91
CA ASN A 122 9.07 -7.53 7.32
C ASN A 122 8.96 -6.40 6.30
N VAL A 123 8.75 -5.19 6.82
CA VAL A 123 8.83 -3.95 6.04
C VAL A 123 9.84 -3.03 6.70
N THR A 124 10.37 -2.05 5.97
CA THR A 124 11.27 -1.08 6.59
C THR A 124 10.58 -0.33 7.72
N THR A 125 11.36 0.11 8.70
CA THR A 125 10.86 0.94 9.81
C THR A 125 10.09 2.16 9.33
N ASN A 126 10.49 2.76 8.21
CA ASN A 126 9.82 3.94 7.67
C ASN A 126 8.41 3.60 7.13
N LEU A 127 8.25 2.48 6.42
CA LEU A 127 6.93 2.03 5.98
C LEU A 127 6.07 1.66 7.19
N GLU A 128 6.61 0.92 8.16
CA GLU A 128 5.85 0.54 9.36
C GLU A 128 5.33 1.75 10.14
N ALA A 129 6.17 2.78 10.32
CA ALA A 129 5.77 4.03 10.96
C ALA A 129 4.66 4.74 10.18
N ALA A 130 4.79 4.83 8.85
CA ALA A 130 3.76 5.40 7.99
C ALA A 130 2.41 4.68 8.16
N LEU A 131 2.40 3.34 8.09
CA LEU A 131 1.18 2.53 8.25
C LEU A 131 0.56 2.71 9.65
N ARG A 132 1.40 2.78 10.69
CA ARG A 132 0.97 2.98 12.07
C ARG A 132 0.28 4.34 12.24
N VAL A 133 0.86 5.41 11.72
CA VAL A 133 0.24 6.75 11.75
C VAL A 133 -1.05 6.77 10.94
N LEU A 134 -1.06 6.15 9.76
CA LEU A 134 -2.24 6.14 8.88
C LEU A 134 -3.42 5.39 9.50
N ARG A 135 -3.18 4.24 10.17
CA ARG A 135 -4.27 3.51 10.83
C ARG A 135 -4.84 4.24 12.07
N ALA A 136 -4.05 5.12 12.69
CA ALA A 136 -4.47 5.90 13.85
C ALA A 136 -5.22 7.17 13.45
N THR A 137 -4.85 7.76 12.31
CA THR A 137 -5.38 9.04 11.83
C THR A 137 -6.55 8.91 10.87
N LEU A 138 -6.56 7.86 10.05
CA LEU A 138 -7.61 7.65 9.04
C LEU A 138 -8.58 6.57 9.51
N SER A 139 -9.87 6.83 9.32
CA SER A 139 -10.89 5.81 9.54
C SER A 139 -10.80 4.78 8.43
N ARG A 140 -10.22 3.61 8.74
CA ARG A 140 -10.23 2.41 7.89
C ARG A 140 -9.61 2.63 6.49
N PRO A 141 -8.34 3.07 6.38
CA PRO A 141 -7.75 3.41 5.10
C PRO A 141 -7.54 2.18 4.23
N VAL A 142 -7.88 2.31 2.94
CA VAL A 142 -7.49 1.38 1.89
C VAL A 142 -6.38 2.02 1.09
N LEU A 143 -5.26 1.32 0.97
CA LEU A 143 -4.00 1.85 0.50
C LEU A 143 -3.36 0.93 -0.54
N TRP A 144 -2.50 1.53 -1.35
CA TRP A 144 -1.51 0.85 -2.15
C TRP A 144 -0.12 1.28 -1.68
N ALA A 145 0.75 0.32 -1.35
CA ALA A 145 2.15 0.54 -1.04
C ALA A 145 2.97 -0.56 -1.73
N ASP A 146 3.88 -0.18 -2.63
CA ASP A 146 4.68 -1.09 -3.45
C ASP A 146 5.29 -2.28 -2.68
N ALA A 147 5.91 -2.06 -1.52
CA ALA A 147 6.59 -3.10 -0.73
C ALA A 147 5.65 -4.22 -0.23
N ILE A 148 4.35 -3.94 -0.09
CA ILE A 148 3.34 -4.93 0.31
C ILE A 148 2.54 -5.40 -0.90
N CYS A 149 2.15 -4.49 -1.78
CA CYS A 149 1.21 -4.78 -2.86
C CYS A 149 1.85 -5.50 -4.06
N ILE A 150 3.18 -5.42 -4.20
CA ILE A 150 3.96 -6.12 -5.23
C ILE A 150 4.80 -7.21 -4.56
N ASP A 151 4.81 -8.42 -5.13
CA ASP A 151 5.78 -9.45 -4.80
C ASP A 151 7.20 -8.96 -5.18
N GLN A 152 7.98 -8.58 -4.17
CA GLN A 152 9.31 -8.01 -4.39
C GLN A 152 10.36 -9.05 -4.79
N SER A 153 10.03 -10.33 -4.63
CA SER A 153 10.87 -11.47 -4.99
C SER A 153 10.64 -11.95 -6.43
N ASP A 154 9.46 -11.69 -7.00
CA ASP A 154 9.12 -12.05 -8.38
C ASP A 154 9.50 -10.93 -9.38
N LEU A 155 10.58 -11.17 -10.12
CA LEU A 155 11.03 -10.26 -11.18
C LEU A 155 10.00 -10.08 -12.31
N GLY A 156 9.22 -11.12 -12.63
CA GLY A 156 8.17 -11.08 -13.63
C GLY A 156 7.01 -10.20 -13.19
N GLU A 157 6.57 -10.36 -11.94
CA GLU A 157 5.54 -9.49 -11.36
C GLU A 157 6.02 -8.03 -11.34
N LYS A 158 7.23 -7.76 -10.87
CA LYS A 158 7.83 -6.41 -10.87
C LYS A 158 7.90 -5.81 -12.26
N ALA A 159 8.33 -6.58 -13.26
CA ALA A 159 8.38 -6.14 -14.65
C ALA A 159 7.00 -5.77 -15.22
N SER A 160 5.92 -6.39 -14.71
CA SER A 160 4.54 -6.04 -15.07
C SER A 160 3.99 -4.84 -14.30
N GLN A 161 4.35 -4.68 -13.02
CA GLN A 161 3.77 -3.68 -12.12
C GLN A 161 4.48 -2.32 -12.19
N VAL A 162 5.81 -2.30 -12.36
CA VAL A 162 6.58 -1.04 -12.42
C VAL A 162 6.10 -0.12 -13.55
N PRO A 163 5.85 -0.60 -14.78
CA PRO A 163 5.27 0.23 -15.84
C PRO A 163 3.87 0.76 -15.51
N LEU A 164 3.09 0.03 -14.69
CA LEU A 164 1.74 0.42 -14.29
C LEU A 164 1.71 1.47 -13.17
N MET A 165 2.84 1.75 -12.50
CA MET A 165 2.86 2.66 -11.34
C MET A 165 2.25 4.03 -11.67
N ALA A 166 2.53 4.58 -12.85
CA ALA A 166 1.95 5.87 -13.25
C ALA A 166 0.42 5.82 -13.27
N GLU A 167 -0.18 4.74 -13.78
CA GLU A 167 -1.62 4.57 -13.78
C GLU A 167 -2.16 4.25 -12.38
N ILE A 168 -1.47 3.46 -11.57
CA ILE A 168 -1.86 3.15 -10.19
C ILE A 168 -1.98 4.43 -9.36
N TYR A 169 -1.02 5.34 -9.46
CA TYR A 169 -1.07 6.63 -8.79
C TYR A 169 -2.15 7.55 -9.37
N ASN A 170 -2.34 7.54 -10.69
CA ASN A 170 -3.33 8.39 -11.35
C ASN A 170 -4.78 7.93 -11.09
N GLN A 171 -5.01 6.64 -10.86
CA GLN A 171 -6.34 6.09 -10.52
C GLN A 171 -6.63 6.10 -9.01
N ALA A 172 -5.65 6.41 -8.17
CA ALA A 172 -5.87 6.53 -6.73
C ALA A 172 -6.70 7.78 -6.41
N VAL A 173 -7.51 7.71 -5.35
CA VAL A 173 -8.30 8.87 -4.87
C VAL A 173 -7.39 10.01 -4.44
N GLN A 174 -6.24 9.66 -3.87
CA GLN A 174 -5.23 10.60 -3.40
C GLN A 174 -3.87 9.90 -3.32
N THR A 175 -2.82 10.70 -3.34
CA THR A 175 -1.48 10.26 -2.94
C THR A 175 -1.18 10.82 -1.56
N ILE A 176 -0.85 9.93 -0.64
CA ILE A 176 -0.45 10.25 0.73
C ILE A 176 1.07 10.27 0.76
N ILE A 177 1.66 11.42 1.08
CA ILE A 177 3.11 11.59 1.15
C ILE A 177 3.53 11.43 2.61
N TRP A 178 4.37 10.44 2.88
CA TRP A 178 5.01 10.23 4.16
C TRP A 178 6.44 10.75 4.14
N LEU A 179 6.73 11.73 4.99
CA LEU A 179 8.03 12.40 5.06
C LEU A 179 8.94 11.86 6.18
N GLY A 180 8.46 10.92 6.99
CA GLY A 180 9.11 10.47 8.21
C GLY A 180 8.37 10.95 9.47
N GLU A 181 8.80 10.46 10.62
CA GLU A 181 8.34 10.98 11.92
C GLU A 181 8.88 12.41 12.11
N ALA A 182 8.10 13.26 12.79
CA ALA A 182 8.58 14.60 13.15
C ALA A 182 9.61 14.47 14.27
N ASP A 183 10.77 15.12 14.08
CA ASP A 183 11.82 15.25 15.10
C ASP A 183 11.39 16.13 16.29
#